data_AF-A0A423JH87-F1
#
_entry.id   AF-A0A423JH87-F1
#
_cell.length_a   1.000
_cell.length_b   1.000
_cell.length_c   1.000
_cell.angle_alpha   90.00
_cell.angle_beta   90.00
_cell.angle_gamma   90.00
#
_symmetry.space_group_name_H-M   'P 1'
#
loop_
_entity.id
_entity.type
_entity.pdbx_description
1 polymer ?
#
loop_
_entity_poly.entity_id
_entity_poly.type
_entity_poly.pdbx_seq_one_letter_code
_entity_poly.pdbx_strand_id
1 'polypeptide(L)' 'MWLNEYEQQLRRDLQGVASDLRWSAVELLRIAEQLRLAGNDVDAEATLRLCALFQGDEERLAGYAEEVKAKSISRTKAH' A
#
# COMPACT_ATOMS: atom_id res chain seq x y z
N MET A 1 3.75 -18.66 -20.38
CA MET A 1 2.67 -19.40 -19.69
C MET A 1 1.64 -18.40 -19.21
N TRP A 2 0.36 -18.57 -19.53
CA TRP A 2 -0.72 -17.66 -19.12
C TRP A 2 -1.00 -17.79 -17.61
N LEU A 3 -1.30 -16.68 -16.93
CA LEU A 3 -1.73 -16.64 -15.53
C LEU A 3 -3.12 -17.27 -15.40
N ASN A 4 -3.35 -18.04 -14.35
CA ASN A 4 -4.66 -18.61 -14.04
C ASN A 4 -5.62 -17.51 -13.56
N GLU A 5 -6.94 -17.75 -13.63
CA GLU A 5 -7.96 -16.76 -13.25
C GLU A 5 -7.77 -16.23 -11.82
N TYR A 6 -7.44 -17.12 -10.87
CA TYR A 6 -7.11 -16.76 -9.49
C TYR A 6 -5.86 -15.88 -9.36
N GLU A 7 -4.82 -16.11 -10.18
CA GLU A 7 -3.60 -15.30 -10.15
C GLU A 7 -3.89 -13.89 -10.71
N GLN A 8 -4.73 -13.79 -11.74
CA GLN A 8 -5.18 -12.51 -12.28
C GLN A 8 -6.06 -11.74 -11.30
N GLN A 9 -6.95 -12.43 -10.59
CA GLN A 9 -7.79 -11.84 -9.55
C GLN A 9 -6.93 -11.32 -8.39
N LEU A 10 -6.02 -12.16 -7.88
CA LEU A 10 -5.09 -11.77 -6.82
C LEU A 10 -4.24 -10.55 -7.21
N ARG A 11 -3.71 -10.52 -8.44
CA ARG A 11 -2.96 -9.36 -8.94
C ARG A 11 -3.81 -8.09 -8.95
N ARG A 12 -5.07 -8.18 -9.38
CA ARG A 12 -6.00 -7.04 -9.38
C ARG A 12 -6.33 -6.58 -7.97
N ASP A 13 -6.58 -7.50 -7.05
CA ASP A 13 -6.86 -7.17 -5.65
C ASP A 13 -5.66 -6.49 -4.99
N LEU A 14 -4.44 -7.00 -5.20
CA LEU A 14 -3.20 -6.37 -4.71
C LEU A 14 -3.00 -4.96 -5.28
N GLN A 15 -3.24 -4.78 -6.59
CA GLN A 15 -3.18 -3.45 -7.23
C GLN A 15 -4.28 -2.50 -6.72
N GLY A 16 -5.47 -3.03 -6.42
CA GLY A 16 -6.58 -2.29 -5.82
C GLY A 16 -6.22 -1.78 -4.43
N VAL A 17 -5.78 -2.68 -3.54
CA VAL A 17 -5.37 -2.32 -2.18
C VAL A 17 -4.19 -1.35 -2.19
N ALA A 18 -3.20 -1.54 -3.07
CA ALA A 18 -2.10 -0.59 -3.23
C ALA A 18 -2.61 0.82 -3.63
N SER A 19 -3.59 0.90 -4.54
CA SER A 19 -4.21 2.16 -4.95
C SER A 19 -4.98 2.82 -3.81
N ASP A 20 -5.69 2.03 -3.00
CA ASP A 20 -6.44 2.49 -1.83
C ASP A 20 -5.50 3.02 -0.74
N LEU A 21 -4.36 2.35 -0.50
CA LEU A 21 -3.32 2.82 0.41
C LEU A 21 -2.70 4.13 -0.07
N ARG A 22 -2.42 4.25 -1.37
CA ARG A 22 -1.91 5.49 -1.96
C ARG A 22 -2.88 6.64 -1.75
N TRP A 23 -4.18 6.42 -1.96
CA TRP A 23 -5.21 7.43 -1.73
C TRP A 23 -5.32 7.79 -0.24
N SER A 24 -5.26 6.79 0.64
CA SER A 24 -5.25 6.98 2.09
C SER A 24 -4.04 7.80 2.56
N ALA A 25 -2.85 7.56 2.00
CA ALA A 25 -1.65 8.35 2.32
C ALA A 25 -1.78 9.82 1.86
N VAL A 26 -2.42 10.08 0.72
CA VAL A 26 -2.70 11.44 0.24
C VAL A 26 -3.66 12.17 1.19
N GLU A 27 -4.70 11.49 1.67
CA GLU A 27 -5.64 12.08 2.62
C GLU A 27 -4.99 12.35 3.98
N LEU A 28 -4.18 11.40 4.49
CA LEU A 28 -3.38 11.59 5.70
C LEU A 28 -2.41 12.77 5.57
N LEU A 29 -1.80 12.99 4.39
CA LEU A 29 -0.93 14.14 4.16
C LEU A 29 -1.70 15.47 4.32
N ARG A 30 -2.93 15.54 3.82
CA ARG A 30 -3.80 16.71 3.98
C ARG A 30 -4.14 16.94 5.44
N ILE A 31 -4.47 15.88 6.18
CA ILE A 31 -4.73 15.96 7.63
C ILE A 31 -3.48 16.44 8.37
N ALA A 32 -2.30 15.92 8.04
CA ALA A 32 -1.03 16.37 8.63
C ALA A 32 -0.78 17.86 8.39
N GLU A 33 -1.05 18.34 7.17
CA GLU A 33 -0.92 19.76 6.83
C GLU A 33 -1.91 20.63 7.62
N GLN A 34 -3.16 20.19 7.76
CA GLN A 34 -4.15 20.88 8.58
C GLN A 34 -3.77 20.92 10.07
N LEU A 35 -3.23 19.82 10.62
CA LEU A 35 -2.73 19.75 11.99
C LEU A 35 -1.56 20.71 12.21
N ARG A 36 -0.65 20.81 11.24
CA ARG A 36 0.46 21.76 11.29
C ARG A 36 -0.02 23.21 11.26
N LEU A 37 -1.00 23.52 10.42
CA LEU A 37 -1.64 24.86 10.39
C LEU A 37 -2.37 25.20 11.70
N ALA A 38 -2.88 24.19 12.40
CA ALA A 38 -3.48 24.33 13.73
C ALA A 38 -2.45 24.46 14.87
N GLY A 39 -1.15 24.43 14.57
CA GLY A 39 -0.07 24.48 15.57
C GLY A 39 0.15 23.16 16.32
N ASN A 40 -0.35 22.05 15.77
CA ASN A 40 -0.20 20.72 16.34
C ASN A 40 0.85 19.92 15.56
N ASP A 41 2.11 20.31 15.75
CA ASP A 41 3.25 19.69 15.06
C ASP A 41 3.46 18.22 15.44
N VAL A 42 3.10 17.82 16.67
CA VAL A 42 3.25 16.44 17.15
C VAL A 42 2.31 15.49 16.40
N ASP A 43 1.04 15.85 16.29
CA ASP A 43 0.08 15.02 15.56
C ASP A 43 0.32 15.09 14.05
N ALA A 44 0.81 16.23 13.52
CA ALA A 44 1.24 16.33 12.15
C ALA A 44 2.39 15.36 11.84
N GLU A 45 3.41 15.28 12.71
CA GLU A 45 4.52 14.34 12.55
C GLU A 45 4.07 12.88 12.67
N ALA A 46 3.18 12.58 13.62
CA ALA A 46 2.59 11.23 13.74
C ALA A 46 1.84 10.81 12.47
N THR A 47 1.09 11.75 11.88
CA THR A 47 0.34 11.52 10.63
C THR A 47 1.28 11.34 9.43
N LEU A 48 2.38 12.09 9.37
CA LEU A 48 3.42 11.91 8.33
C LEU A 48 4.11 10.54 8.45
N ARG A 49 4.38 10.05 9.66
CA ARG A 49 4.91 8.70 9.88
C ARG A 49 3.93 7.62 9.41
N LEU A 50 2.62 7.84 9.61
CA LEU A 50 1.60 6.98 9.04
C LEU A 50 1.63 7.02 7.51
N CYS A 51 1.73 8.19 6.87
CA CYS A 51 1.89 8.25 5.41
C CYS A 51 3.08 7.42 4.91
N ALA A 52 4.23 7.49 5.59
CA ALA A 52 5.41 6.71 5.24
C ALA A 52 5.20 5.19 5.37
N LEU A 53 4.46 4.74 6.39
CA LEU A 53 4.04 3.34 6.53
C LEU A 53 3.17 2.89 5.36
N PHE A 54 2.17 3.69 4.98
CA PHE A 54 1.26 3.37 3.88
C PHE A 54 1.98 3.30 2.54
N GLN A 55 2.96 4.17 2.30
CA GLN A 55 3.83 4.12 1.11
C GLN A 55 4.69 2.85 1.08
N GLY A 56 5.24 2.43 2.23
CA GLY A 56 5.98 1.18 2.33
C GLY A 56 5.10 -0.05 2.07
N ASP A 57 3.87 -0.05 2.57
CA ASP A 57 2.91 -1.12 2.32
C ASP A 57 2.41 -1.13 0.87
N GLU A 58 2.20 0.04 0.25
CA GLU A 58 1.91 0.17 -1.18
C GLU A 58 3.02 -0.46 -2.04
N GLU A 59 4.27 -0.10 -1.79
CA GLU A 59 5.42 -0.64 -2.53
C GLU A 59 5.52 -2.16 -2.36
N ARG A 60 5.26 -2.66 -1.15
CA ARG A 60 5.25 -4.10 -0.87
C ARG A 60 4.15 -4.83 -1.62
N LEU A 61 2.93 -4.29 -1.65
CA LEU A 61 1.80 -4.87 -2.39
C LEU A 61 2.02 -4.81 -3.91
N ALA A 62 2.62 -3.72 -4.41
CA ALA A 62 3.01 -3.61 -5.80
C ALA A 62 4.08 -4.67 -6.16
N GLY A 63 5.05 -4.90 -5.28
CA GLY A 63 6.01 -6.00 -5.39
C GLY A 63 5.33 -7.37 -5.47
N TYR A 64 4.39 -7.65 -4.57
CA TYR A 64 3.61 -8.89 -4.60
C TYR A 64 2.79 -9.05 -5.89
N ALA A 65 2.20 -7.98 -6.42
CA ALA A 65 1.48 -8.02 -7.68
C ALA A 65 2.40 -8.40 -8.86
N GLU A 66 3.63 -7.92 -8.87
CA GLU A 66 4.62 -8.28 -9.89
C GLU A 66 5.17 -9.71 -9.68
N GLU A 67 5.34 -10.18 -8.45
CA GLU A 67 5.70 -11.58 -8.14
C GLU A 67 4.62 -12.57 -8.62
N VAL A 68 3.34 -12.23 -8.39
CA VAL A 68 2.19 -12.99 -8.89
C VAL A 68 2.21 -13.04 -10.41
N LYS A 69 2.47 -11.90 -11.08
CA LYS A 69 2.60 -11.84 -12.54
C LYS A 69 3.77 -12.68 -13.07
N ALA A 70 4.87 -12.75 -12.33
CA ALA A 70 6.03 -13.58 -12.67
C ALA A 70 5.81 -15.09 -12.44
N LYS A 71 4.64 -15.51 -11.93
CA LYS A 71 4.36 -16.89 -11.47
C LYS A 71 5.38 -17.39 -10.44
N SER A 72 6.08 -16.47 -9.79
CA SER A 72 7.06 -16.75 -8.74
C SER A 72 6.41 -16.52 -7.39
N ILE A 73 5.21 -17.07 -7.17
CA ILE A 73 4.61 -17.09 -5.85
C ILE A 73 5.34 -18.17 -5.04
N SER A 74 6.55 -17.83 -4.57
CA SER A 74 7.43 -18.73 -3.83
C SER A 74 6.98 -18.94 -2.39
N ARG A 75 5.86 -18.33 -1.96
CA ARG A 75 5.28 -18.58 -0.63
C ARG A 75 4.40 -19.83 -0.67
N THR A 76 5.06 -20.98 -0.52
CA THR A 76 4.47 -22.13 0.16
C THR A 76 3.85 -21.63 1.47
N LYS A 77 2.54 -21.86 1.67
CA LYS A 77 1.88 -21.61 2.95
C LYS A 77 2.73 -22.22 4.06
N ALA A 78 3.16 -21.40 5.02
CA ALA A 78 3.55 -21.93 6.33
C ALA A 78 2.29 -22.54 6.96
N HIS A 79 2.50 -23.72 7.51
CA HIS A 79 1.55 -24.79 7.77
C HIS A 79 0.48 -24.47 8.82
#